data_AF-A0A239L4S1-F1
#
_entry.id   AF-A0A239L4S1-F1
#
_cell.length_a   1.000
_cell.length_b   1.000
_cell.length_c   1.000
_cell.angle_alpha   90.00
_cell.angle_beta   90.00
_cell.angle_gamma   90.00
#
_symmetry.space_group_name_H-M   'P 1'
#
loop_
_entity.id
_entity.type
_entity.pdbx_description
1 polymer ?
#
loop_
_entity_poly.entity_id
_entity_poly.type
_entity_poly.pdbx_seq_one_letter_code
_entity_poly.pdbx_strand_id
1 'polypeptide(L)'
;MGKRLSPRKNRRLITSAVAFVSLGALAVGAAVLTTDKLSTSDAEVELASTATCYDMVSIAIGGRGDTPSNSATKMLTTPDGKPLPAALAGDFESDWIDQMVGAPNSAVKQGSYAAVYIDYPANLATYETAVDTGVNNAQTVMKAIVASCPKTRFAIVGYSEGADVTRRTAMEIGNQVADDNGKYGIVDPSQVVGVVILADAGRTDGESAFPGSESGTNPDNFGTKYQNSATGPSGAGALPATSGSFGALDGRVASFCSQRDLTCAMPQNTSLLHLAANVGRQLDVDAIQRDNTLTPATGADMALVLGRIAGLAFNDIMSQDNWLAGDETFLQVLIKVSEPGYTPADPTTKVAAKTETEEGTDTEPLPAESAVNLAYLPSKIAKEIIGLIGSNTDTVPVLMNDPYGQTLGPGSGAHFDYWRDSDASNGKPLTSAQYAAAWLTQLAKDAEAGKPIKSAEVQQKALLVAQTQTVAPTTTTSVPAVTVSPAAPAPAQAAVVPAPVEVVPAPIEGAAVPVDGVAVPVEGAAVPVEGAPVVTTETPVAPSTTAAPATTAVAPTTTVLPTR
;
A
#
# COMPACT_ATOMS: atom_id res chain seq x y z
N MET A 1 -14.46 40.85 -48.93
CA MET A 1 -13.50 41.97 -48.78
C MET A 1 -13.46 42.32 -47.31
N GLY A 2 -12.32 42.09 -46.63
CA GLY A 2 -11.99 42.51 -45.25
C GLY A 2 -12.77 41.85 -44.09
N LYS A 3 -12.24 41.66 -42.88
CA LYS A 3 -10.90 41.41 -42.32
C LYS A 3 -11.16 41.02 -40.84
N ARG A 4 -10.29 40.16 -40.29
CA ARG A 4 -10.29 39.59 -38.93
C ARG A 4 -10.31 40.65 -37.81
N LEU A 5 -10.86 40.28 -36.66
CA LEU A 5 -10.26 40.54 -35.33
C LEU A 5 -10.67 39.43 -34.34
N SER A 6 -9.65 38.77 -33.79
CA SER A 6 -9.73 37.74 -32.76
C SER A 6 -9.67 38.39 -31.37
N PRO A 7 -10.39 37.91 -30.34
CA PRO A 7 -10.04 38.24 -28.97
C PRO A 7 -8.98 37.26 -28.44
N ARG A 8 -7.96 37.85 -27.82
CA ARG A 8 -6.82 37.19 -27.16
C ARG A 8 -7.31 36.27 -26.04
N LYS A 9 -6.92 35.00 -26.08
CA LYS A 9 -6.99 34.08 -24.94
C LYS A 9 -5.78 34.36 -24.05
N ASN A 10 -5.98 35.08 -22.96
CA ASN A 10 -4.96 35.23 -21.92
C ASN A 10 -4.75 33.85 -21.26
N ARG A 11 -3.70 33.14 -21.68
CA ARG A 11 -3.17 31.99 -20.93
C ARG A 11 -2.52 32.53 -19.66
N ARG A 12 -3.23 32.45 -18.54
CA ARG A 12 -2.60 32.47 -17.22
C ARG A 12 -1.92 31.10 -17.07
N LEU A 13 -0.60 31.11 -17.19
CA LEU A 13 0.26 30.05 -16.67
C LEU A 13 0.11 30.09 -15.15
N ILE A 14 -0.64 29.14 -14.60
CA ILE A 14 -0.66 28.86 -13.17
C ILE A 14 0.28 27.67 -13.00
N THR A 15 1.33 27.91 -12.24
CA THR A 15 2.32 26.96 -11.74
C THR A 15 1.61 25.80 -11.04
N SER A 16 1.52 24.67 -11.72
CA SER A 16 0.97 23.42 -11.17
C SER A 16 2.08 22.64 -10.46
N ALA A 17 2.23 22.89 -9.16
CA ALA A 17 2.72 21.91 -8.20
C ALA A 17 1.66 21.90 -7.07
N VAL A 18 1.21 20.72 -6.66
CA VAL A 18 -0.04 20.46 -5.90
C VAL A 18 -1.28 20.39 -6.80
N ALA A 19 -1.40 19.29 -7.54
CA ALA A 19 -2.68 18.83 -8.10
C ALA A 19 -3.25 17.73 -7.19
N PHE A 20 -3.76 18.13 -6.03
CA PHE A 20 -4.70 17.34 -5.26
C PHE A 20 -5.78 18.31 -4.78
N VAL A 21 -7.03 17.84 -4.79
CA VAL A 21 -8.25 18.53 -4.31
C VAL A 21 -8.98 19.37 -5.36
N SER A 22 -10.10 18.86 -5.89
CA SER A 22 -11.41 19.53 -5.77
C SER A 22 -12.58 18.78 -6.44
N LEU A 23 -13.72 18.84 -5.74
CA LEU A 23 -15.12 18.66 -6.14
C LEU A 23 -15.76 17.26 -6.06
N GLY A 24 -16.59 17.09 -5.01
CA GLY A 24 -17.60 16.04 -4.92
C GLY A 24 -18.44 16.12 -3.65
N ALA A 25 -19.25 17.18 -3.47
CA ALA A 25 -20.29 17.22 -2.45
C ALA A 25 -21.61 16.71 -3.06
N LEU A 26 -22.18 15.61 -2.55
CA LEU A 26 -23.56 15.24 -2.82
C LEU A 26 -24.22 14.61 -1.59
N ALA A 27 -25.45 15.06 -1.36
CA ALA A 27 -26.30 14.79 -0.21
C ALA A 27 -26.83 13.34 -0.18
N VAL A 28 -26.84 12.74 1.01
CA VAL A 28 -27.52 11.47 1.28
C VAL A 28 -29.01 11.75 1.48
N GLY A 29 -29.84 11.30 0.52
CA GLY A 29 -31.28 11.22 0.67
C GLY A 29 -31.67 9.89 1.32
N ALA A 30 -32.29 9.95 2.50
CA ALA A 30 -32.83 8.78 3.19
C ALA A 30 -34.04 8.22 2.43
N ALA A 31 -33.94 6.97 1.97
CA ALA A 31 -35.08 6.17 1.55
C ALA A 31 -35.46 5.24 2.71
N VAL A 32 -36.59 5.53 3.36
CA VAL A 32 -37.20 4.66 4.36
C VAL A 32 -37.80 3.46 3.64
N LEU A 33 -37.18 2.29 3.78
CA LEU A 33 -37.79 1.01 3.45
C LEU A 33 -38.20 0.33 4.75
N THR A 34 -39.51 0.20 4.93
CA THR A 34 -40.14 -0.55 6.01
C THR A 34 -40.00 -2.04 5.73
N THR A 35 -39.27 -2.78 6.57
CA THR A 35 -39.32 -4.24 6.59
C THR A 35 -39.82 -4.73 7.94
N ASP A 36 -40.77 -5.66 7.86
CA ASP A 36 -41.54 -6.22 8.95
C ASP A 36 -40.67 -6.83 10.05
N LYS A 37 -41.12 -6.60 11.29
CA LYS A 37 -40.55 -7.15 12.51
C LYS A 37 -40.57 -8.67 12.51
N LEU A 38 -39.40 -9.29 12.47
CA LEU A 38 -39.20 -10.62 13.03
C LEU A 38 -38.97 -10.45 14.54
N SER A 39 -39.92 -10.95 15.33
CA SER A 39 -39.75 -11.13 16.76
C SER A 39 -39.32 -12.56 17.00
N THR A 40 -38.13 -12.75 17.58
CA THR A 40 -37.75 -13.99 18.24
C THR A 40 -37.09 -13.68 19.57
N SER A 41 -37.60 -14.35 20.59
CA SER A 41 -37.36 -14.19 22.02
C SER A 41 -36.18 -15.03 22.51
N ASP A 42 -35.38 -14.45 23.41
CA ASP A 42 -34.57 -15.07 24.48
C ASP A 42 -33.60 -16.23 24.15
N ALA A 43 -33.47 -16.65 22.88
CA ALA A 43 -32.42 -17.59 22.42
C ALA A 43 -31.21 -16.88 21.76
N GLU A 44 -31.27 -15.56 21.57
CA GLU A 44 -30.22 -14.73 20.93
C GLU A 44 -29.16 -14.18 21.89
N VAL A 45 -29.22 -14.55 23.18
CA VAL A 45 -28.36 -13.95 24.21
C VAL A 45 -26.93 -14.53 24.20
N GLU A 46 -26.67 -15.64 23.50
CA GLU A 46 -25.36 -16.33 23.53
C GLU A 46 -24.62 -16.35 22.17
N LEU A 47 -24.88 -15.37 21.30
CA LEU A 47 -24.26 -15.33 19.96
C LEU A 47 -23.16 -14.28 19.75
N ALA A 48 -22.61 -13.64 20.80
CA ALA A 48 -21.48 -12.72 20.67
C ALA A 48 -20.32 -13.04 21.62
N SER A 49 -20.02 -14.33 21.78
CA SER A 49 -18.87 -14.80 22.56
C SER A 49 -18.01 -15.76 21.77
N THR A 50 -16.70 -15.75 22.00
CA THR A 50 -15.78 -16.79 21.50
C THR A 50 -16.05 -18.17 22.11
N ALA A 51 -16.97 -18.28 23.08
CA ALA A 51 -17.45 -19.57 23.60
C ALA A 51 -18.20 -20.41 22.53
N THR A 52 -18.76 -19.77 21.51
CA THR A 52 -19.44 -20.45 20.41
C THR A 52 -18.42 -20.84 19.34
N CYS A 53 -18.18 -22.15 19.19
CA CYS A 53 -17.23 -22.67 18.23
C CYS A 53 -17.85 -22.89 16.85
N TYR A 54 -17.14 -22.41 15.83
CA TYR A 54 -17.44 -22.65 14.42
C TYR A 54 -16.32 -23.48 13.79
N ASP A 55 -16.67 -24.28 12.77
CA ASP A 55 -15.68 -25.04 12.00
C ASP A 55 -14.73 -24.08 11.24
N MET A 56 -15.28 -22.99 10.71
CA MET A 56 -14.52 -21.91 10.08
C MET A 56 -15.03 -20.52 10.49
N VAL A 57 -14.13 -19.58 10.72
CA VAL A 57 -14.43 -18.15 10.92
C VAL A 57 -13.71 -17.32 9.86
N SER A 58 -14.43 -16.45 9.16
CA SER A 58 -13.81 -15.42 8.33
C SER A 58 -13.50 -14.18 9.17
N ILE A 59 -12.24 -13.76 9.18
CA ILE A 59 -11.77 -12.49 9.73
C ILE A 59 -11.89 -11.43 8.63
N ALA A 60 -12.92 -10.61 8.73
CA ALA A 60 -13.30 -9.57 7.80
C ALA A 60 -12.68 -8.22 8.22
N ILE A 61 -11.95 -7.57 7.32
CA ILE A 61 -11.28 -6.30 7.60
C ILE A 61 -11.69 -5.30 6.51
N GLY A 62 -12.63 -4.42 6.86
CA GLY A 62 -13.17 -3.42 5.95
C GLY A 62 -12.15 -2.33 5.60
N GLY A 63 -12.50 -1.52 4.60
CA GLY A 63 -11.68 -0.37 4.19
C GLY A 63 -11.92 0.85 5.07
N ARG A 64 -11.38 1.99 4.64
CA ARG A 64 -11.56 3.28 5.31
C ARG A 64 -13.04 3.58 5.59
N GLY A 65 -13.37 3.79 6.86
CA GLY A 65 -14.73 4.10 7.33
C GLY A 65 -15.74 2.95 7.29
N ASP A 66 -15.30 1.72 7.00
CA ASP A 66 -16.14 0.52 6.88
C ASP A 66 -15.79 -0.49 7.99
N THR A 67 -15.80 -0.03 9.24
CA THR A 67 -15.43 -0.84 10.42
C THR A 67 -16.45 -0.74 11.55
N PRO A 68 -16.58 -1.80 12.38
CA PRO A 68 -17.35 -1.74 13.61
C PRO A 68 -16.83 -0.65 14.55
N SER A 69 -17.68 -0.15 15.43
CA SER A 69 -17.23 0.74 16.51
C SER A 69 -17.96 0.48 17.82
N ASN A 70 -17.25 0.59 18.93
CA ASN A 70 -17.79 0.36 20.28
C ASN A 70 -18.98 1.28 20.65
N SER A 71 -19.16 2.39 19.93
CA SER A 71 -20.25 3.34 20.15
C SER A 71 -21.55 2.95 19.44
N ALA A 72 -21.49 2.10 18.40
CA ALA A 72 -22.62 1.78 17.53
C ALA A 72 -22.86 0.27 17.38
N THR A 73 -21.86 -0.56 17.68
CA THR A 73 -21.85 -1.99 17.41
C THR A 73 -21.66 -2.80 18.68
N LYS A 74 -22.40 -3.89 18.80
CA LYS A 74 -22.17 -4.88 19.86
C LYS A 74 -20.90 -5.67 19.53
N MET A 75 -19.91 -5.56 20.41
CA MET A 75 -18.62 -6.23 20.23
C MET A 75 -18.65 -7.68 20.71
N LEU A 76 -17.84 -8.49 20.04
CA LEU A 76 -17.51 -9.85 20.44
C LEU A 76 -16.86 -9.84 21.82
N THR A 77 -17.15 -10.86 22.61
CA THR A 77 -16.57 -11.02 23.96
C THR A 77 -15.85 -12.36 24.08
N THR A 78 -14.88 -12.44 24.98
CA THR A 78 -14.35 -13.72 25.47
C THR A 78 -15.36 -14.41 26.38
N PRO A 79 -15.15 -15.68 26.80
CA PRO A 79 -16.09 -16.38 27.68
C PRO A 79 -16.22 -15.73 29.08
N ASP A 80 -15.19 -14.99 29.53
CA ASP A 80 -15.20 -14.19 30.76
C ASP A 80 -15.83 -12.79 30.57
N GLY A 81 -16.38 -12.49 29.39
CA GLY A 81 -17.09 -11.24 29.11
C GLY A 81 -16.18 -10.06 28.78
N LYS A 82 -14.88 -10.28 28.57
CA LYS A 82 -13.97 -9.20 28.13
C LYS A 82 -14.27 -8.87 26.66
N PRO A 83 -14.48 -7.58 26.31
CA PRO A 83 -14.69 -7.20 24.92
C PRO A 83 -13.43 -7.43 24.09
N LEU A 84 -13.64 -7.88 22.85
CA LEU A 84 -12.65 -8.01 21.80
C LEU A 84 -12.87 -6.90 20.76
N PRO A 85 -11.82 -6.46 20.05
CA PRO A 85 -11.92 -5.43 19.02
C PRO A 85 -12.47 -6.00 17.71
N ALA A 86 -13.66 -6.61 17.79
CA ALA A 86 -14.37 -7.13 16.64
C ALA A 86 -15.87 -7.28 16.91
N ALA A 87 -16.66 -7.37 15.84
CA ALA A 87 -18.09 -7.63 15.87
C ALA A 87 -18.46 -8.82 14.99
N LEU A 88 -19.60 -9.47 15.24
CA LEU A 88 -20.12 -10.50 14.35
C LEU A 88 -20.98 -9.89 13.25
N ALA A 89 -21.16 -10.62 12.14
CA ALA A 89 -22.01 -10.20 11.01
C ALA A 89 -23.48 -9.86 11.38
N GLY A 90 -23.98 -10.31 12.54
CA GLY A 90 -25.31 -9.93 13.02
C GLY A 90 -25.36 -8.56 13.71
N ASP A 91 -24.20 -8.02 14.09
CA ASP A 91 -24.06 -6.78 14.85
C ASP A 91 -23.44 -5.65 14.00
N PHE A 92 -22.87 -5.96 12.84
CA PHE A 92 -22.27 -5.02 11.89
C PHE A 92 -22.44 -5.51 10.45
N GLU A 93 -22.74 -4.59 9.55
CA GLU A 93 -22.82 -4.81 8.10
C GLU A 93 -21.77 -3.93 7.41
N SER A 94 -21.02 -4.51 6.47
CA SER A 94 -20.09 -3.78 5.60
C SER A 94 -20.69 -3.56 4.21
N ASP A 95 -20.48 -2.37 3.68
CA ASP A 95 -20.92 -2.03 2.32
C ASP A 95 -20.17 -2.82 1.22
N TRP A 96 -18.99 -3.38 1.54
CA TRP A 96 -18.07 -3.93 0.56
C TRP A 96 -17.85 -5.44 0.71
N ILE A 97 -17.48 -5.90 1.90
CA ILE A 97 -16.98 -7.27 2.08
C ILE A 97 -18.06 -8.29 2.43
N ASP A 98 -19.26 -7.85 2.83
CA ASP A 98 -20.40 -8.70 3.22
C ASP A 98 -20.81 -9.69 2.15
N GLN A 99 -20.79 -9.28 0.87
CA GLN A 99 -21.16 -10.19 -0.22
C GLN A 99 -20.25 -11.44 -0.27
N MET A 100 -18.98 -11.30 0.12
CA MET A 100 -18.03 -12.40 0.11
C MET A 100 -18.07 -13.20 1.41
N VAL A 101 -17.99 -12.52 2.55
CA VAL A 101 -17.91 -13.20 3.86
C VAL A 101 -19.27 -13.69 4.34
N GLY A 102 -20.38 -13.18 3.79
CA GLY A 102 -21.72 -13.69 4.04
C GLY A 102 -22.08 -14.92 3.21
N ALA A 103 -21.44 -15.12 2.05
CA ALA A 103 -21.79 -16.20 1.12
C ALA A 103 -21.80 -17.61 1.76
N PRO A 104 -20.83 -17.99 2.61
CA PRO A 104 -20.81 -19.33 3.20
C PRO A 104 -21.98 -19.62 4.14
N ASN A 105 -22.59 -18.62 4.80
CA ASN A 105 -23.67 -18.80 5.79
C ASN A 105 -24.85 -19.63 5.27
N SER A 106 -25.18 -19.47 3.98
CA SER A 106 -26.30 -20.18 3.34
C SER A 106 -25.93 -21.56 2.79
N ALA A 107 -24.64 -21.91 2.82
CA ALA A 107 -24.09 -23.06 2.11
C ALA A 107 -23.53 -24.15 3.04
N VAL A 108 -23.49 -23.89 4.35
CA VAL A 108 -23.11 -24.83 5.41
C VAL A 108 -24.18 -24.89 6.49
N LYS A 109 -24.08 -25.84 7.42
CA LYS A 109 -24.99 -25.97 8.57
C LYS A 109 -24.89 -24.74 9.47
N GLN A 110 -26.02 -24.38 10.08
CA GLN A 110 -26.06 -23.38 11.12
C GLN A 110 -25.06 -23.75 12.24
N GLY A 111 -24.21 -22.80 12.63
CA GLY A 111 -23.16 -23.02 13.63
C GLY A 111 -21.85 -23.57 13.08
N SER A 112 -21.74 -23.92 11.79
CA SER A 112 -20.46 -24.33 11.18
C SER A 112 -19.60 -23.17 10.70
N TYR A 113 -20.20 -21.99 10.45
CA TYR A 113 -19.49 -20.83 9.94
C TYR A 113 -19.93 -19.53 10.61
N ALA A 114 -18.99 -18.59 10.76
CA ALA A 114 -19.24 -17.20 11.14
C ALA A 114 -18.30 -16.23 10.42
N ALA A 115 -18.72 -14.96 10.31
CA ALA A 115 -17.87 -13.85 9.90
C ALA A 115 -17.73 -12.85 11.06
N VAL A 116 -16.49 -12.41 11.30
CA VAL A 116 -16.11 -11.51 12.38
C VAL A 116 -15.37 -10.31 11.77
N TYR A 117 -15.84 -9.10 12.06
CA TYR A 117 -15.34 -7.85 11.50
C TYR A 117 -14.43 -7.18 12.50
N ILE A 118 -13.21 -6.83 12.09
CA ILE A 118 -12.21 -6.23 12.96
C ILE A 118 -12.47 -4.73 13.12
N ASP A 119 -12.56 -4.28 14.38
CA ASP A 119 -12.55 -2.85 14.72
C ASP A 119 -11.12 -2.34 14.66
N TYR A 120 -10.91 -1.27 13.90
CA TYR A 120 -9.67 -0.52 13.87
C TYR A 120 -9.94 0.89 13.32
N PRO A 121 -9.00 1.84 13.48
CA PRO A 121 -9.26 3.24 13.16
C PRO A 121 -9.64 3.54 11.70
N ALA A 122 -9.25 2.69 10.74
CA ALA A 122 -9.63 2.75 9.33
C ALA A 122 -9.65 4.15 8.74
N ASN A 123 -8.51 4.85 8.79
CA ASN A 123 -8.40 6.26 8.44
C ASN A 123 -7.02 6.61 7.86
N LEU A 124 -6.98 7.69 7.08
CA LEU A 124 -5.74 8.21 6.52
C LEU A 124 -5.09 9.27 7.40
N ALA A 125 -5.78 9.75 8.45
CA ALA A 125 -5.22 10.70 9.41
C ALA A 125 -3.97 10.14 10.12
N THR A 126 -4.00 8.84 10.43
CA THR A 126 -2.91 8.11 11.09
C THR A 126 -2.67 6.75 10.44
N TYR A 127 -2.58 6.72 9.10
CA TYR A 127 -2.56 5.49 8.29
C TYR A 127 -1.75 4.33 8.88
N GLU A 128 -0.46 4.54 9.19
CA GLU A 128 0.39 3.44 9.71
C GLU A 128 -0.07 2.95 11.08
N THR A 129 -0.43 3.86 11.98
CA THR A 129 -0.96 3.48 13.30
C THR A 129 -2.32 2.77 13.17
N ALA A 130 -3.17 3.20 12.23
CA ALA A 130 -4.43 2.55 11.93
C ALA A 130 -4.20 1.12 11.45
N VAL A 131 -3.34 0.92 10.46
CA VAL A 131 -3.02 -0.40 9.91
C VAL A 131 -2.39 -1.30 10.98
N ASP A 132 -1.40 -0.82 11.73
CA ASP A 132 -0.76 -1.59 12.80
C ASP A 132 -1.77 -1.97 13.89
N THR A 133 -2.71 -1.08 14.23
CA THR A 133 -3.80 -1.39 15.15
C THR A 133 -4.71 -2.49 14.59
N GLY A 134 -5.06 -2.41 13.30
CA GLY A 134 -5.84 -3.44 12.62
C GLY A 134 -5.16 -4.81 12.65
N VAL A 135 -3.85 -4.87 12.40
CA VAL A 135 -3.07 -6.11 12.43
C VAL A 135 -3.09 -6.70 13.84
N ASN A 136 -2.79 -5.88 14.85
CA ASN A 136 -2.80 -6.30 16.25
C ASN A 136 -4.18 -6.78 16.71
N ASN A 137 -5.25 -6.11 16.28
CA ASN A 137 -6.63 -6.47 16.64
C ASN A 137 -7.06 -7.77 15.96
N ALA A 138 -6.76 -7.95 14.67
CA ALA A 138 -7.02 -9.20 13.95
C ALA A 138 -6.33 -10.38 14.64
N GLN A 139 -5.04 -10.25 14.96
CA GLN A 139 -4.30 -11.30 15.67
C GLN A 139 -4.86 -11.58 17.06
N THR A 140 -5.24 -10.53 17.81
CA THR A 140 -5.82 -10.67 19.15
C THR A 140 -7.13 -11.45 19.12
N VAL A 141 -7.99 -11.14 18.16
CA VAL A 141 -9.27 -11.83 17.95
C VAL A 141 -9.05 -13.29 17.56
N MET A 142 -8.15 -13.56 16.61
CA MET A 142 -7.80 -14.92 16.20
C MET A 142 -7.23 -15.75 17.37
N LYS A 143 -6.32 -15.17 18.16
CA LYS A 143 -5.78 -15.81 19.38
C LYS A 143 -6.88 -16.17 20.38
N ALA A 144 -7.81 -15.24 20.62
CA ALA A 144 -8.92 -15.44 21.55
C ALA A 144 -9.88 -16.55 21.07
N ILE A 145 -10.16 -16.60 19.76
CA ILE A 145 -10.97 -17.65 19.16
C ILE A 145 -10.26 -19.00 19.29
N VAL A 146 -8.97 -19.11 18.93
CA VAL A 146 -8.22 -20.38 19.06
C VAL A 146 -8.12 -20.86 20.51
N ALA A 147 -7.96 -19.94 21.47
CA ALA A 147 -7.93 -20.28 22.88
C ALA A 147 -9.24 -20.93 23.36
N SER A 148 -10.37 -20.50 22.81
CA SER A 148 -11.69 -21.05 23.15
C SER A 148 -12.04 -22.28 22.29
N CYS A 149 -11.65 -22.25 21.02
CA CYS A 149 -12.03 -23.20 19.97
C CYS A 149 -10.79 -23.62 19.16
N PRO A 150 -9.95 -24.54 19.69
CA PRO A 150 -8.66 -24.88 19.09
C PRO A 150 -8.71 -25.52 17.70
N LYS A 151 -9.90 -25.96 17.25
CA LYS A 151 -10.10 -26.60 15.95
C LYS A 151 -10.63 -25.66 14.87
N THR A 152 -10.98 -24.43 15.25
CA THR A 152 -11.49 -23.44 14.29
C THR A 152 -10.44 -23.12 13.24
N ARG A 153 -10.89 -23.06 11.99
CA ARG A 153 -10.09 -22.63 10.84
C ARG A 153 -10.44 -21.19 10.50
N PHE A 154 -9.51 -20.49 9.87
CA PHE A 154 -9.69 -19.09 9.52
C PHE A 154 -9.59 -18.85 8.03
N ALA A 155 -10.45 -17.99 7.51
CA ALA A 155 -10.15 -17.21 6.33
C ALA A 155 -9.88 -15.76 6.75
N ILE A 156 -9.01 -15.04 6.05
CA ILE A 156 -8.78 -13.60 6.30
C ILE A 156 -9.14 -12.84 5.03
N VAL A 157 -9.99 -11.84 5.12
CA VAL A 157 -10.57 -11.13 3.98
C VAL A 157 -10.45 -9.64 4.22
N GLY A 158 -9.83 -8.90 3.30
CA GLY A 158 -9.76 -7.46 3.40
C GLY A 158 -9.79 -6.71 2.07
N TYR A 159 -10.18 -5.44 2.17
CA TYR A 159 -10.36 -4.54 1.04
C TYR A 159 -9.79 -3.15 1.35
N SER A 160 -9.17 -2.50 0.35
CA SER A 160 -8.65 -1.14 0.46
C SER A 160 -7.60 -1.00 1.59
N GLU A 161 -7.76 -0.08 2.54
CA GLU A 161 -6.91 -0.01 3.73
C GLU A 161 -6.87 -1.33 4.52
N GLY A 162 -8.01 -2.03 4.61
CA GLY A 162 -8.10 -3.36 5.22
C GLY A 162 -7.36 -4.45 4.44
N ALA A 163 -7.02 -4.20 3.18
CA ALA A 163 -6.17 -5.08 2.37
C ALA A 163 -4.72 -5.07 2.86
N ASP A 164 -4.19 -3.90 3.24
CA ASP A 164 -2.85 -3.78 3.85
C ASP A 164 -2.81 -4.47 5.22
N VAL A 165 -3.84 -4.26 6.05
CA VAL A 165 -4.00 -4.98 7.32
C VAL A 165 -4.03 -6.51 7.08
N THR A 166 -4.80 -6.97 6.10
CA THR A 166 -4.91 -8.40 5.76
C THR A 166 -3.58 -8.96 5.28
N ARG A 167 -2.88 -8.24 4.40
CA ARG A 167 -1.57 -8.63 3.89
C ARG A 167 -0.57 -8.79 5.03
N ARG A 168 -0.38 -7.77 5.86
CA ARG A 168 0.57 -7.78 6.98
C ARG A 168 0.21 -8.89 7.98
N THR A 169 -1.07 -9.03 8.33
CA THR A 169 -1.55 -10.13 9.21
C THR A 169 -1.21 -11.50 8.64
N ALA A 170 -1.48 -11.73 7.34
CA ALA A 170 -1.19 -13.00 6.68
C ALA A 170 0.31 -13.26 6.59
N MET A 171 1.12 -12.25 6.26
CA MET A 171 2.58 -12.38 6.20
C MET A 171 3.17 -12.69 7.59
N GLU A 172 2.69 -12.05 8.66
CA GLU A 172 3.15 -12.35 10.02
C GLU A 172 2.76 -13.78 10.46
N ILE A 173 1.53 -14.22 10.17
CA ILE A 173 1.10 -15.60 10.46
C ILE A 173 1.84 -16.62 9.61
N GLY A 174 2.15 -16.30 8.35
CA GLY A 174 2.78 -17.22 7.42
C GLY A 174 4.28 -17.39 7.62
N ASN A 175 4.96 -16.35 8.10
CA ASN A 175 6.43 -16.33 8.25
C ASN A 175 6.91 -16.53 9.70
N GLN A 176 6.02 -16.59 10.69
CA GLN A 176 6.41 -16.93 12.06
C GLN A 176 7.04 -18.33 12.16
N VAL A 177 7.94 -18.47 13.12
CA VAL A 177 8.58 -19.73 13.48
C VAL A 177 7.95 -20.25 14.76
N ALA A 178 7.66 -21.54 14.81
CA ALA A 178 7.19 -22.17 16.04
C ALA A 178 8.28 -22.16 17.12
N ASP A 179 7.90 -22.03 18.38
CA ASP A 179 8.82 -22.19 19.51
C ASP A 179 9.33 -23.65 19.63
N ASP A 180 10.23 -23.89 20.58
CA ASP A 180 10.82 -25.21 20.82
C ASP A 180 9.77 -26.30 21.14
N ASN A 181 8.55 -25.92 21.52
CA ASN A 181 7.44 -26.84 21.80
C ASN A 181 6.50 -26.99 20.60
N GLY A 182 6.84 -26.43 19.44
CA GLY A 182 6.02 -26.45 18.24
C GLY A 182 4.83 -25.49 18.28
N LYS A 183 4.82 -24.51 19.20
CA LYS A 183 3.71 -23.54 19.33
C LYS A 183 4.02 -22.25 18.60
N TYR A 184 3.05 -21.77 17.84
CA TYR A 184 3.11 -20.49 17.15
C TYR A 184 2.66 -19.32 18.05
N GLY A 185 3.26 -18.15 17.84
CA GLY A 185 2.97 -16.94 18.63
C GLY A 185 1.62 -16.31 18.31
N ILE A 186 1.10 -16.49 17.09
CA ILE A 186 -0.19 -15.95 16.64
C ILE A 186 -1.26 -17.04 16.62
N VAL A 187 -1.33 -17.80 15.53
CA VAL A 187 -2.14 -19.00 15.34
C VAL A 187 -1.31 -19.98 14.51
N ASP A 188 -1.62 -21.27 14.49
CA ASP A 188 -0.92 -22.17 13.58
C ASP A 188 -1.20 -21.77 12.11
N PRO A 189 -0.18 -21.54 11.25
CA PRO A 189 -0.39 -21.17 9.85
C PRO A 189 -1.20 -22.21 9.07
N SER A 190 -1.26 -23.46 9.53
CA SER A 190 -2.16 -24.47 8.95
C SER A 190 -3.63 -24.16 9.20
N GLN A 191 -4.00 -23.47 10.29
CA GLN A 191 -5.40 -23.10 10.57
C GLN A 191 -5.92 -22.01 9.65
N VAL A 192 -5.07 -21.21 9.01
CA VAL A 192 -5.48 -20.24 8.00
C VAL A 192 -5.62 -20.93 6.65
N VAL A 193 -6.86 -21.17 6.22
CA VAL A 193 -7.19 -21.97 5.03
C VAL A 193 -7.36 -21.14 3.75
N GLY A 194 -7.50 -19.82 3.87
CA GLY A 194 -7.54 -18.91 2.72
C GLY A 194 -7.35 -17.46 3.13
N VAL A 195 -6.73 -16.67 2.27
CA VAL A 195 -6.57 -15.22 2.43
C VAL A 195 -7.09 -14.56 1.15
N VAL A 196 -7.98 -13.59 1.28
CA VAL A 196 -8.52 -12.80 0.17
C VAL A 196 -8.16 -11.34 0.40
N ILE A 197 -7.51 -10.73 -0.59
CA ILE A 197 -7.04 -9.34 -0.54
C ILE A 197 -7.56 -8.63 -1.78
N LEU A 198 -8.30 -7.54 -1.62
CA LEU A 198 -8.81 -6.71 -2.71
C LEU A 198 -8.14 -5.34 -2.66
N ALA A 199 -7.51 -4.92 -3.75
CA ALA A 199 -6.67 -3.71 -3.80
C ALA A 199 -5.40 -3.80 -2.94
N ASP A 200 -4.67 -4.91 -3.08
CA ASP A 200 -3.41 -5.14 -2.37
C ASP A 200 -2.32 -4.13 -2.75
N ALA A 201 -2.05 -3.20 -1.85
CA ALA A 201 -1.04 -2.17 -2.03
C ALA A 201 0.41 -2.67 -1.90
N GLY A 202 0.63 -3.90 -1.43
CA GLY A 202 1.95 -4.50 -1.27
C GLY A 202 2.34 -5.45 -2.40
N ARG A 203 1.52 -5.64 -3.43
CA ARG A 203 1.86 -6.57 -4.51
C ARG A 203 3.05 -6.08 -5.34
N THR A 204 3.78 -7.03 -5.90
CA THR A 204 4.90 -6.78 -6.82
C THR A 204 4.43 -6.69 -8.27
N ASP A 205 5.25 -6.09 -9.14
CA ASP A 205 4.90 -5.92 -10.55
C ASP A 205 4.74 -7.26 -11.27
N GLY A 206 3.67 -7.39 -12.05
CA GLY A 206 3.34 -8.61 -12.78
C GLY A 206 2.94 -9.81 -11.92
N GLU A 207 2.89 -9.65 -10.59
CA GLU A 207 2.49 -10.72 -9.66
C GLU A 207 1.09 -11.24 -10.01
N SER A 208 0.96 -12.57 -10.08
CA SER A 208 -0.34 -13.21 -10.31
C SER A 208 -1.31 -12.90 -9.17
N ALA A 209 -2.60 -13.09 -9.41
CA ALA A 209 -3.60 -12.97 -8.34
C ALA A 209 -3.47 -14.06 -7.26
N PHE A 210 -2.61 -15.07 -7.43
CA PHE A 210 -2.44 -16.18 -6.48
C PHE A 210 -0.96 -16.35 -6.09
N PRO A 211 -0.44 -15.47 -5.23
CA PRO A 211 0.94 -15.55 -4.75
C PRO A 211 1.28 -16.94 -4.21
N GLY A 212 2.35 -17.52 -4.74
CA GLY A 212 2.85 -18.84 -4.33
C GLY A 212 2.04 -20.05 -4.81
N SER A 213 0.95 -19.88 -5.58
CA SER A 213 0.23 -21.03 -6.14
C SER A 213 1.04 -21.75 -7.22
N GLU A 214 0.98 -23.08 -7.22
CA GLU A 214 1.55 -23.93 -8.27
C GLU A 214 0.99 -23.61 -9.67
N SER A 215 -0.28 -23.21 -9.74
CA SER A 215 -0.98 -22.94 -11.01
C SER A 215 -0.85 -21.48 -11.48
N GLY A 216 -0.69 -20.55 -10.53
CA GLY A 216 -0.81 -19.11 -10.75
C GLY A 216 -2.21 -18.63 -11.21
N THR A 217 -3.21 -19.52 -11.35
CA THR A 217 -4.55 -19.18 -11.88
C THR A 217 -5.68 -19.37 -10.89
N ASN A 218 -5.40 -19.98 -9.74
CA ASN A 218 -6.34 -20.22 -8.64
C ASN A 218 -5.54 -20.57 -7.38
N PRO A 219 -6.13 -20.47 -6.17
CA PRO A 219 -5.51 -21.01 -4.96
C PRO A 219 -5.31 -22.52 -5.07
N ASP A 220 -4.31 -23.03 -4.38
CA ASP A 220 -4.04 -24.46 -4.33
C ASP A 220 -5.20 -25.19 -3.67
N ASN A 221 -5.51 -26.38 -4.18
CA ASN A 221 -6.69 -27.17 -3.81
C ASN A 221 -8.05 -26.56 -4.16
N PHE A 222 -8.11 -25.42 -4.87
CA PHE A 222 -9.36 -24.91 -5.45
C PHE A 222 -9.37 -25.08 -6.97
N GLY A 223 -10.12 -26.06 -7.48
CA GLY A 223 -10.07 -26.44 -8.89
C GLY A 223 -10.69 -25.44 -9.88
N THR A 224 -11.35 -24.39 -9.38
CA THR A 224 -11.97 -23.37 -10.23
C THR A 224 -10.92 -22.32 -10.58
N LYS A 225 -10.61 -22.16 -11.86
CA LYS A 225 -9.72 -21.08 -12.33
C LYS A 225 -10.41 -19.72 -12.21
N TYR A 226 -9.67 -18.73 -11.74
CA TYR A 226 -10.13 -17.34 -11.71
C TYR A 226 -10.10 -16.71 -13.09
N GLN A 227 -9.00 -16.92 -13.81
CA GLN A 227 -8.82 -16.48 -15.18
C GLN A 227 -7.88 -17.44 -15.94
N ASN A 228 -7.83 -17.33 -17.27
CA ASN A 228 -6.98 -18.20 -18.10
C ASN A 228 -5.49 -17.88 -18.01
N SER A 229 -5.13 -16.66 -17.59
CA SER A 229 -3.74 -16.19 -17.50
C SER A 229 -3.23 -16.18 -16.06
N ALA A 230 -1.98 -16.61 -15.87
CA ALA A 230 -1.29 -16.45 -14.59
C ALA A 230 -0.63 -15.06 -14.43
N THR A 231 -0.78 -14.17 -15.41
CA THR A 231 -0.24 -12.81 -15.34
C THR A 231 -1.25 -11.87 -14.67
N GLY A 232 -0.81 -11.16 -13.63
CA GLY A 232 -1.62 -10.11 -13.01
C GLY A 232 -1.58 -8.78 -13.78
N PRO A 233 -2.28 -7.74 -13.27
CA PRO A 233 -2.23 -6.41 -13.86
C PRO A 233 -0.79 -5.87 -13.93
N SER A 234 -0.52 -5.03 -14.93
CA SER A 234 0.75 -4.29 -15.02
C SER A 234 0.89 -3.29 -13.88
N GLY A 235 2.11 -3.05 -13.41
CA GLY A 235 2.39 -2.13 -12.31
C GLY A 235 2.49 -2.86 -10.98
N ALA A 236 2.96 -2.16 -9.95
CA ALA A 236 3.10 -2.66 -8.59
C ALA A 236 2.08 -1.99 -7.66
N GLY A 237 1.97 -2.48 -6.43
CA GLY A 237 1.24 -1.78 -5.39
C GLY A 237 1.93 -0.49 -4.96
N ALA A 238 1.15 0.42 -4.39
CA ALA A 238 1.62 1.73 -3.94
C ALA A 238 2.60 1.66 -2.75
N LEU A 239 2.61 0.54 -2.03
CA LEU A 239 3.38 0.29 -0.80
C LEU A 239 4.36 -0.88 -0.99
N PRO A 240 5.39 -0.74 -1.83
CA PRO A 240 6.33 -1.83 -2.10
C PRO A 240 7.08 -2.31 -0.86
N ALA A 241 7.20 -1.50 0.19
CA ALA A 241 7.79 -1.89 1.47
C ALA A 241 6.99 -2.97 2.22
N THR A 242 5.71 -3.15 1.91
CA THR A 242 4.87 -4.23 2.49
C THR A 242 4.85 -5.48 1.62
N SER A 243 5.64 -5.53 0.55
CA SER A 243 5.78 -6.69 -0.32
C SER A 243 6.55 -7.84 0.34
N GLY A 244 6.41 -9.06 -0.19
CA GLY A 244 7.09 -10.25 0.31
C GLY A 244 6.26 -11.53 0.18
N SER A 245 6.87 -12.67 0.51
CA SER A 245 6.20 -13.98 0.54
C SER A 245 5.24 -14.07 1.74
N PHE A 246 4.14 -14.80 1.56
CA PHE A 246 3.22 -15.16 2.64
C PHE A 246 3.67 -16.42 3.39
N GLY A 247 4.91 -16.89 3.16
CA GLY A 247 5.53 -17.99 3.88
C GLY A 247 4.72 -19.28 3.75
N ALA A 248 4.34 -19.86 4.88
CA ALA A 248 3.52 -21.06 4.91
C ALA A 248 2.13 -20.87 4.25
N LEU A 249 1.65 -19.64 4.06
CA LEU A 249 0.36 -19.35 3.43
C LEU A 249 0.45 -19.18 1.90
N ASP A 250 1.64 -19.21 1.31
CA ASP A 250 1.80 -19.24 -0.15
C ASP A 250 0.93 -20.36 -0.77
N GLY A 251 0.27 -20.05 -1.89
CA GLY A 251 -0.72 -20.93 -2.53
C GLY A 251 -2.11 -20.89 -1.89
N ARG A 252 -2.28 -20.28 -0.71
CA ARG A 252 -3.57 -20.05 -0.02
C ARG A 252 -3.98 -18.58 -0.02
N VAL A 253 -3.47 -17.79 -0.94
CA VAL A 253 -3.76 -16.36 -1.06
C VAL A 253 -4.39 -16.06 -2.41
N ALA A 254 -5.43 -15.22 -2.40
CA ALA A 254 -6.03 -14.59 -3.56
C ALA A 254 -5.91 -13.07 -3.40
N SER A 255 -4.91 -12.48 -4.05
CA SER A 255 -4.63 -11.04 -4.06
C SER A 255 -5.11 -10.42 -5.37
N PHE A 256 -6.33 -9.89 -5.35
CA PHE A 256 -6.99 -9.33 -6.52
C PHE A 256 -6.66 -7.86 -6.69
N CYS A 257 -6.36 -7.47 -7.92
CA CYS A 257 -6.12 -6.10 -8.31
C CYS A 257 -6.87 -5.77 -9.60
N SER A 258 -7.63 -4.67 -9.59
CA SER A 258 -8.31 -4.16 -10.79
C SER A 258 -7.34 -3.33 -11.63
N GLN A 259 -7.40 -3.49 -12.95
CA GLN A 259 -6.60 -2.65 -13.85
C GLN A 259 -6.97 -1.18 -13.64
N ARG A 260 -5.97 -0.29 -13.52
CA ARG A 260 -6.08 1.16 -13.25
C ARG A 260 -6.33 1.56 -11.80
N ASP A 261 -6.50 0.61 -10.87
CA ASP A 261 -6.50 0.93 -9.44
C ASP A 261 -5.06 1.26 -9.02
N LEU A 262 -4.72 2.55 -8.89
CA LEU A 262 -3.36 2.97 -8.55
C LEU A 262 -2.91 2.54 -7.15
N THR A 263 -3.81 2.01 -6.32
CA THR A 263 -3.46 1.40 -5.04
C THR A 263 -2.64 0.14 -5.24
N CYS A 264 -3.02 -0.71 -6.20
CA CYS A 264 -2.43 -2.02 -6.43
C CYS A 264 -1.80 -2.20 -7.82
N ALA A 265 -2.08 -1.31 -8.77
CA ALA A 265 -1.59 -1.33 -10.16
C ALA A 265 -1.01 0.04 -10.54
N MET A 266 -0.15 0.57 -9.68
CA MET A 266 0.62 1.76 -9.96
C MET A 266 1.65 1.48 -11.07
N PRO A 267 1.68 2.24 -12.17
CA PRO A 267 2.60 2.00 -13.28
C PRO A 267 4.06 1.98 -12.84
N GLN A 268 4.91 1.29 -13.60
CA GLN A 268 6.35 1.43 -13.45
C GLN A 268 6.80 2.86 -13.75
N ASN A 269 8.02 3.21 -13.34
CA ASN A 269 8.58 4.54 -13.59
C ASN A 269 7.66 5.67 -13.09
N THR A 270 7.15 5.52 -11.88
CA THR A 270 6.42 6.56 -11.14
C THR A 270 7.05 6.85 -9.78
N SER A 271 8.37 6.96 -9.71
CA SER A 271 9.11 7.17 -8.46
C SER A 271 8.62 8.38 -7.66
N LEU A 272 8.24 9.48 -8.32
CA LEU A 272 7.64 10.64 -7.64
C LEU A 272 6.25 10.33 -7.04
N LEU A 273 5.49 9.41 -7.65
CA LEU A 273 4.19 9.00 -7.11
C LEU A 273 4.35 8.09 -5.90
N HIS A 274 5.36 7.21 -5.89
CA HIS A 274 5.76 6.46 -4.68
C HIS A 274 6.18 7.40 -3.55
N LEU A 275 7.03 8.39 -3.83
CA LEU A 275 7.41 9.40 -2.84
C LEU A 275 6.18 10.14 -2.30
N ALA A 276 5.25 10.53 -3.18
CA ALA A 276 4.01 11.18 -2.78
C ALA A 276 3.12 10.29 -1.91
N ALA A 277 3.06 8.97 -2.17
CA ALA A 277 2.35 8.01 -1.34
C ALA A 277 2.99 7.91 0.06
N ASN A 278 4.31 7.82 0.15
CA ASN A 278 5.06 7.76 1.41
C ASN A 278 4.91 9.02 2.25
N VAL A 279 4.92 10.19 1.60
CA VAL A 279 4.61 11.47 2.27
C VAL A 279 3.15 11.48 2.71
N GLY A 280 2.21 11.12 1.84
CA GLY A 280 0.77 11.13 2.11
C GLY A 280 0.39 10.29 3.34
N ARG A 281 1.02 9.13 3.53
CA ARG A 281 0.85 8.26 4.71
C ARG A 281 1.28 8.88 6.04
N GLN A 282 2.06 9.95 5.99
CA GLN A 282 2.55 10.68 7.16
C GLN A 282 1.80 12.01 7.38
N LEU A 283 0.78 12.30 6.57
CA LEU A 283 -0.04 13.50 6.69
C LEU A 283 -1.45 13.14 7.14
N ASP A 284 -2.13 14.11 7.76
CA ASP A 284 -3.56 14.00 8.02
C ASP A 284 -4.35 14.23 6.72
N VAL A 285 -4.39 13.21 5.86
CA VAL A 285 -5.07 13.29 4.55
C VAL A 285 -6.58 13.44 4.72
N ASP A 286 -7.16 12.89 5.80
CA ASP A 286 -8.58 13.08 6.07
C ASP A 286 -8.89 14.55 6.43
N ALA A 287 -7.99 15.25 7.13
CA ALA A 287 -8.12 16.69 7.33
C ALA A 287 -8.01 17.50 6.05
N ILE A 288 -7.03 17.18 5.22
CA ILE A 288 -6.85 17.86 3.92
C ILE A 288 -8.09 17.65 3.03
N GLN A 289 -8.66 16.44 3.02
CA GLN A 289 -9.87 16.12 2.27
C GLN A 289 -11.10 16.83 2.82
N ARG A 290 -11.31 16.81 4.14
CA ARG A 290 -12.44 17.45 4.81
C ARG A 290 -12.47 18.96 4.60
N ASP A 291 -11.31 19.60 4.73
CA ASP A 291 -11.19 21.06 4.65
C ASP A 291 -11.04 21.54 3.20
N ASN A 292 -10.81 20.61 2.27
CA ASN A 292 -10.64 20.85 0.84
C ASN A 292 -9.56 21.92 0.55
N THR A 293 -8.54 22.00 1.40
CA THR A 293 -7.39 22.92 1.28
C THR A 293 -6.27 22.50 2.24
N LEU A 294 -5.04 22.97 1.98
CA LEU A 294 -4.00 23.01 3.00
C LEU A 294 -4.29 24.16 3.98
N THR A 295 -4.48 23.81 5.23
CA THR A 295 -4.60 24.76 6.35
C THR A 295 -3.21 25.11 6.89
N PRO A 296 -3.04 26.19 7.67
CA PRO A 296 -1.75 26.47 8.31
C PRO A 296 -1.23 25.31 9.18
N ALA A 297 -2.14 24.56 9.83
CA ALA A 297 -1.78 23.38 10.62
C ALA A 297 -1.27 22.24 9.73
N THR A 298 -2.08 21.77 8.78
CA THR A 298 -1.68 20.70 7.85
C THR A 298 -0.48 21.09 6.97
N GLY A 299 -0.31 22.37 6.66
CA GLY A 299 0.87 22.90 5.98
C GLY A 299 2.14 22.86 6.84
N ALA A 300 2.04 23.14 8.14
CA ALA A 300 3.16 22.99 9.06
C ALA A 300 3.53 21.52 9.26
N ASP A 301 2.55 20.62 9.36
CA ASP A 301 2.77 19.17 9.43
C ASP A 301 3.48 18.66 8.17
N MET A 302 3.03 19.09 6.99
CA MET A 302 3.70 18.78 5.73
C MET A 302 5.15 19.27 5.71
N ALA A 303 5.42 20.49 6.19
CA ALA A 303 6.78 21.01 6.29
C ALA A 303 7.65 20.19 7.25
N LEU A 304 7.10 19.74 8.38
CA LEU A 304 7.79 18.87 9.34
C LEU A 304 8.14 17.51 8.70
N VAL A 305 7.18 16.87 8.02
CA VAL A 305 7.39 15.59 7.32
C VAL A 305 8.47 15.73 6.26
N LEU A 306 8.39 16.73 5.39
CA LEU A 306 9.40 16.97 4.36
C LEU A 306 10.77 17.28 4.95
N GLY A 307 10.82 18.06 6.05
CA GLY A 307 12.05 18.37 6.77
C GLY A 307 12.70 17.13 7.39
N ARG A 308 11.92 16.24 8.00
CA ARG A 308 12.39 14.94 8.53
C ARG A 308 12.96 14.07 7.41
N ILE A 309 12.24 13.93 6.30
CA ILE A 309 12.69 13.13 5.15
C ILE A 309 14.00 13.69 4.59
N ALA A 310 14.11 15.01 4.42
CA ALA A 310 15.35 15.62 3.97
C ALA A 310 16.51 15.34 4.95
N GLY A 311 16.28 15.48 6.26
CA GLY A 311 17.27 15.16 7.29
C GLY A 311 17.71 13.70 7.27
N LEU A 312 16.77 12.76 7.13
CA LEU A 312 17.06 11.33 7.02
C LEU A 312 17.83 11.01 5.73
N ALA A 313 17.50 11.65 4.61
CA ALA A 313 18.22 11.49 3.35
C ALA A 313 19.68 11.94 3.47
N PHE A 314 19.93 13.10 4.09
CA PHE A 314 21.29 13.55 4.36
C PHE A 314 22.05 12.59 5.28
N ASN A 315 21.40 12.11 6.34
CA ASN A 315 22.00 11.16 7.26
C ASN A 315 22.34 9.82 6.58
N ASP A 316 21.45 9.30 5.74
CA ASP A 316 21.65 8.06 4.98
C ASP A 316 22.78 8.20 3.94
N ILE A 317 22.89 9.34 3.26
CA ILE A 317 23.98 9.59 2.31
C ILE A 317 25.32 9.69 3.04
N MET A 318 25.35 10.35 4.20
CA MET A 318 26.57 10.54 5.00
C MET A 318 27.04 9.24 5.69
N SER A 319 26.14 8.30 5.96
CA SER A 319 26.49 7.00 6.56
C SER A 319 27.06 5.99 5.55
N GLN A 320 27.00 6.31 4.26
CA GLN A 320 27.51 5.50 3.16
C GLN A 320 28.89 5.99 2.71
N ASP A 321 29.87 5.08 2.67
CA ASP A 321 31.19 5.37 2.10
C ASP A 321 31.08 5.61 0.58
N ASN A 322 31.62 6.74 0.11
CA ASN A 322 31.69 7.08 -1.32
C ASN A 322 30.35 7.00 -2.09
N TRP A 323 29.24 7.45 -1.49
CA TRP A 323 27.92 7.45 -2.14
C TRP A 323 27.90 8.10 -3.54
N LEU A 324 28.76 9.09 -3.79
CA LEU A 324 28.92 9.72 -5.10
C LEU A 324 29.42 8.75 -6.19
N ALA A 325 30.17 7.71 -5.82
CA ALA A 325 30.59 6.65 -6.75
C ALA A 325 29.46 5.63 -7.03
N GLY A 326 28.50 5.51 -6.12
CA GLY A 326 27.40 4.53 -6.18
C GLY A 326 26.38 4.78 -7.29
N ASP A 327 25.47 3.82 -7.44
CA ASP A 327 24.37 3.86 -8.43
C ASP A 327 23.06 4.39 -7.84
N GLU A 328 22.90 4.39 -6.52
CA GLU A 328 21.70 4.91 -5.85
C GLU A 328 21.55 6.42 -6.10
N THR A 329 20.41 6.85 -6.63
CA THR A 329 20.10 8.26 -6.89
C THR A 329 19.52 8.96 -5.67
N PHE A 330 19.58 10.28 -5.62
CA PHE A 330 18.98 11.07 -4.54
C PHE A 330 17.47 10.83 -4.43
N LEU A 331 16.76 10.69 -5.56
CA LEU A 331 15.33 10.36 -5.54
C LEU A 331 15.07 8.97 -4.94
N GLN A 332 15.93 7.98 -5.21
CA GLN A 332 15.83 6.67 -4.57
C GLN A 332 16.10 6.75 -3.07
N VAL A 333 17.08 7.55 -2.63
CA VAL A 333 17.29 7.83 -1.20
C VAL A 333 16.04 8.45 -0.59
N LEU A 334 15.46 9.49 -1.21
CA LEU A 334 14.22 10.13 -0.71
C LEU A 334 13.08 9.13 -0.58
N ILE A 335 12.86 8.27 -1.57
CA ILE A 335 11.84 7.22 -1.51
C ILE A 335 12.13 6.28 -0.34
N LYS A 336 13.36 5.75 -0.24
CA LYS A 336 13.81 4.85 0.83
C LYS A 336 13.61 5.45 2.22
N VAL A 337 14.07 6.68 2.45
CA VAL A 337 14.01 7.31 3.78
C VAL A 337 12.64 7.92 4.12
N SER A 338 11.77 8.08 3.11
CA SER A 338 10.39 8.53 3.32
C SER A 338 9.45 7.42 3.76
N GLU A 339 9.86 6.15 3.67
CA GLU A 339 9.10 5.05 4.24
C GLU A 339 8.88 5.26 5.75
N PRO A 340 7.65 5.23 6.26
CA PRO A 340 7.38 5.49 7.68
C PRO A 340 8.17 4.60 8.66
N GLY A 341 8.45 3.36 8.25
CA GLY A 341 9.22 2.37 9.01
C GLY A 341 10.73 2.42 8.78
N TYR A 342 11.26 3.38 8.02
CA TYR A 342 12.70 3.46 7.77
C TYR A 342 13.47 3.71 9.06
N THR A 343 14.39 2.78 9.37
CA THR A 343 15.40 2.93 10.39
C THR A 343 16.76 3.20 9.74
N PRO A 344 17.51 4.24 10.17
CA PRO A 344 18.85 4.47 9.67
C PRO A 344 19.72 3.23 9.87
N ALA A 345 20.45 2.83 8.83
CA ALA A 345 21.44 1.78 8.94
C ALA A 345 22.56 2.18 9.93
N ASP A 346 23.15 1.19 10.60
CA ASP A 346 24.37 1.41 11.37
C ASP A 346 25.43 2.04 10.45
N PRO A 347 26.15 3.08 10.91
CA PRO A 347 27.11 3.77 10.07
C PRO A 347 28.17 2.80 9.58
N THR A 348 28.25 2.63 8.26
CA THR A 348 29.34 1.84 7.63
C THR A 348 30.66 2.62 7.63
N THR A 349 30.56 3.94 7.81
CA THR A 349 31.66 4.89 7.88
C THR A 349 32.46 4.75 9.19
N LYS A 350 33.77 4.55 9.07
CA LYS A 350 34.71 4.84 10.18
C LYS A 350 34.85 6.35 10.32
N VAL A 351 33.95 7.00 11.04
CA VAL A 351 34.06 8.45 11.29
C VAL A 351 35.23 8.71 12.25
N ALA A 352 36.39 9.06 11.71
CA ALA A 352 37.46 9.70 12.47
C ALA A 352 37.08 11.18 12.66
N ALA A 353 36.17 11.46 13.60
CA ALA A 353 35.96 12.81 14.09
C ALA A 353 37.13 13.15 15.04
N LYS A 354 38.19 13.77 14.52
CA LYS A 354 39.10 14.54 15.36
C LYS A 354 38.54 15.94 15.51
N THR A 355 38.06 16.25 16.71
CA THR A 355 37.84 17.61 17.17
C THR A 355 39.20 18.23 17.44
N GLU A 356 39.75 19.00 16.52
CA GLU A 356 40.87 19.89 16.81
C GLU A 356 40.31 21.31 16.90
N THR A 357 39.99 21.71 18.13
CA THR A 357 40.11 23.10 18.57
C THR A 357 41.54 23.54 18.29
N GLU A 358 41.74 24.55 17.44
CA GLU A 358 42.54 25.74 17.73
C GLU A 358 42.59 26.72 16.55
N GLU A 359 42.66 28.00 16.90
CA GLU A 359 42.84 29.13 15.99
C GLU A 359 44.13 28.98 15.18
N GLY A 360 44.04 29.08 13.86
CA GLY A 360 45.24 29.13 13.02
C GLY A 360 44.89 29.21 11.54
N THR A 361 45.31 30.30 10.91
CA THR A 361 45.23 30.52 9.47
C THR A 361 46.06 29.49 8.72
N ASP A 362 45.47 28.40 8.26
CA ASP A 362 46.04 27.55 7.22
C ASP A 362 44.90 26.96 6.37
N THR A 363 44.91 27.30 5.08
CA THR A 363 44.12 26.61 4.05
C THR A 363 44.71 25.22 3.87
N GLU A 364 44.32 24.26 4.71
CA GLU A 364 44.58 22.84 4.43
C GLU A 364 43.85 22.45 3.13
N PRO A 365 44.52 21.78 2.18
CA PRO A 365 43.84 21.18 1.05
C PRO A 365 42.87 20.11 1.57
N LEU A 366 41.65 20.14 1.04
CA LEU A 366 40.61 19.13 1.24
C LEU A 366 41.23 17.72 1.40
N PRO A 367 40.94 16.97 2.48
CA PRO A 367 41.53 15.65 2.71
C PRO A 367 41.32 14.77 1.48
N ALA A 368 42.33 13.99 1.08
CA ALA A 368 42.37 13.31 -0.23
C ALA A 368 41.11 12.45 -0.52
N GLU A 369 40.47 11.93 0.52
CA GLU A 369 39.18 11.23 0.47
C GLU A 369 37.98 12.09 0.05
N SER A 370 37.97 13.39 0.39
CA SER A 370 36.98 14.36 -0.12
C SER A 370 37.26 14.81 -1.57
N ALA A 371 38.53 14.85 -1.98
CA ALA A 371 38.92 15.13 -3.36
C ALA A 371 38.61 13.96 -4.32
N VAL A 372 38.76 12.70 -3.86
CA VAL A 372 38.40 11.50 -4.62
C VAL A 372 36.87 11.42 -4.84
N ASN A 373 36.07 11.88 -3.89
CA ASN A 373 34.62 11.93 -4.02
C ASN A 373 34.13 12.93 -5.09
N LEU A 374 34.82 14.06 -5.26
CA LEU A 374 34.50 15.04 -6.30
C LEU A 374 34.74 14.52 -7.73
N ALA A 375 35.64 13.55 -7.93
CA ALA A 375 35.89 12.96 -9.24
C ALA A 375 34.68 12.19 -9.79
N TYR A 376 33.83 11.68 -8.89
CA TYR A 376 32.59 11.00 -9.26
C TYR A 376 31.40 11.96 -9.46
N LEU A 377 31.55 13.25 -9.16
CA LEU A 377 30.45 14.20 -9.24
C LEU A 377 29.84 14.32 -10.66
N PRO A 378 30.62 14.40 -11.76
CA PRO A 378 30.04 14.46 -13.10
C PRO A 378 29.26 13.19 -13.47
N SER A 379 29.78 12.00 -13.13
CA SER A 379 29.08 10.73 -13.39
C SER A 379 27.85 10.59 -12.51
N LYS A 380 27.90 11.05 -11.25
CA LYS A 380 26.75 11.10 -10.35
C LYS A 380 25.66 12.01 -10.88
N ILE A 381 25.97 13.24 -11.29
CA ILE A 381 24.98 14.17 -11.88
C ILE A 381 24.30 13.53 -13.11
N ALA A 382 25.06 12.83 -13.96
CA ALA A 382 24.48 12.11 -15.08
C ALA A 382 23.52 11.00 -14.63
N LYS A 383 23.89 10.19 -13.62
CA LYS A 383 23.02 9.17 -13.02
C LYS A 383 21.76 9.77 -12.38
N GLU A 384 21.87 10.90 -11.70
CA GLU A 384 20.72 11.62 -11.12
C GLU A 384 19.72 12.06 -12.20
N ILE A 385 20.20 12.69 -13.28
CA ILE A 385 19.33 13.17 -14.36
C ILE A 385 18.69 11.99 -15.11
N ILE A 386 19.50 10.99 -15.49
CA ILE A 386 19.01 9.79 -16.19
C ILE A 386 18.03 9.03 -15.31
N GLY A 387 18.36 8.86 -14.02
CA GLY A 387 17.51 8.21 -13.04
C GLY A 387 16.20 8.95 -12.83
N LEU A 388 16.23 10.29 -12.67
CA LEU A 388 15.02 11.10 -12.51
C LEU A 388 14.10 10.98 -13.72
N ILE A 389 14.63 11.13 -14.94
CA ILE A 389 13.82 11.04 -16.17
C ILE A 389 13.30 9.61 -16.35
N GLY A 390 14.19 8.62 -16.26
CA GLY A 390 13.86 7.21 -16.50
C GLY A 390 12.86 6.66 -15.50
N SER A 391 12.98 7.01 -14.21
CA SER A 391 12.08 6.54 -13.16
C SER A 391 10.76 7.31 -13.05
N ASN A 392 10.50 8.28 -13.96
CA ASN A 392 9.29 9.10 -13.97
C ASN A 392 8.64 9.24 -15.35
N THR A 393 8.98 8.36 -16.31
CA THR A 393 8.41 8.41 -17.66
C THR A 393 6.88 8.29 -17.66
N ASP A 394 6.33 7.58 -16.68
CA ASP A 394 4.88 7.32 -16.57
C ASP A 394 4.19 8.23 -15.54
N THR A 395 4.94 9.03 -14.77
CA THR A 395 4.40 10.00 -13.79
C THR A 395 3.52 11.05 -14.45
N VAL A 396 3.97 11.65 -15.56
CA VAL A 396 3.21 12.72 -16.25
C VAL A 396 1.90 12.17 -16.84
N PRO A 397 1.89 11.05 -17.58
CA PRO A 397 0.65 10.41 -18.02
C PRO A 397 -0.34 10.14 -16.88
N VAL A 398 0.13 9.65 -15.72
CA VAL A 398 -0.73 9.40 -14.56
C VAL A 398 -1.34 10.70 -14.03
N LEU A 399 -0.54 11.75 -13.85
CA LEU A 399 -1.03 13.05 -13.38
C LEU A 399 -2.02 13.72 -14.35
N MET A 400 -1.84 13.52 -15.66
CA MET A 400 -2.75 14.07 -16.67
C MET A 400 -4.11 13.35 -16.75
N ASN A 401 -4.21 12.14 -16.21
CA ASN A 401 -5.40 11.28 -16.30
C ASN A 401 -6.29 11.30 -15.06
N ASP A 402 -6.21 12.36 -14.23
CA ASP A 402 -6.96 12.48 -12.98
C ASP A 402 -6.79 11.22 -12.09
N PRO A 403 -5.61 11.03 -11.48
CA PRO A 403 -5.29 9.80 -10.76
C PRO A 403 -6.25 9.51 -9.60
N TYR A 404 -6.79 10.57 -8.99
CA TYR A 404 -7.82 10.46 -7.96
C TYR A 404 -9.13 9.96 -8.55
N GLY A 405 -9.67 10.61 -9.58
CA GLY A 405 -10.90 10.16 -10.24
C GLY A 405 -10.78 8.74 -10.82
N GLN A 406 -9.63 8.42 -11.43
CA GLN A 406 -9.35 7.08 -11.96
C GLN A 406 -9.38 5.99 -10.89
N THR A 407 -8.87 6.29 -9.69
CA THR A 407 -8.72 5.28 -8.62
C THR A 407 -9.92 5.30 -7.68
N LEU A 408 -10.19 6.45 -7.08
CA LEU A 408 -11.16 6.66 -5.99
C LEU A 408 -12.40 7.47 -6.42
N GLY A 409 -12.56 7.75 -7.72
CA GLY A 409 -13.73 8.44 -8.23
C GLY A 409 -15.03 7.73 -7.83
N PRO A 410 -15.99 8.40 -7.16
CA PRO A 410 -17.23 7.76 -6.73
C PRO A 410 -17.95 7.07 -7.91
N GLY A 411 -18.21 5.77 -7.78
CA GLY A 411 -18.94 4.95 -8.75
C GLY A 411 -18.22 4.62 -10.06
N SER A 412 -17.04 5.19 -10.32
CA SER A 412 -16.28 5.03 -11.58
C SER A 412 -14.79 4.71 -11.39
N GLY A 413 -14.27 4.89 -10.18
CA GLY A 413 -12.90 4.59 -9.82
C GLY A 413 -12.63 3.09 -9.82
N ALA A 414 -11.48 2.70 -10.36
CA ALA A 414 -11.07 1.31 -10.51
C ALA A 414 -10.91 0.59 -9.15
N HIS A 415 -10.76 1.33 -8.05
CA HIS A 415 -10.76 0.78 -6.71
C HIS A 415 -12.09 0.11 -6.35
N PHE A 416 -13.19 0.45 -7.02
CA PHE A 416 -14.52 -0.11 -6.80
C PHE A 416 -14.95 -1.12 -7.89
N ASP A 417 -14.02 -1.57 -8.74
CA ASP A 417 -14.31 -2.43 -9.89
C ASP A 417 -14.41 -3.92 -9.51
N TYR A 418 -13.95 -4.35 -8.33
CA TYR A 418 -13.89 -5.77 -7.92
C TYR A 418 -15.24 -6.51 -7.90
N TRP A 419 -16.35 -5.77 -7.88
CA TRP A 419 -17.73 -6.28 -7.93
C TRP A 419 -18.33 -6.29 -9.34
N ARG A 420 -17.61 -5.80 -10.34
CA ARG A 420 -18.06 -5.64 -11.73
C ARG A 420 -16.98 -6.00 -12.78
N ASP A 421 -15.83 -6.49 -12.35
CA ASP A 421 -14.63 -6.75 -13.16
C ASP A 421 -14.62 -8.13 -13.83
N SER A 422 -15.77 -8.78 -13.98
CA SER A 422 -15.89 -10.02 -14.76
C SER A 422 -15.61 -9.74 -16.23
N ASP A 423 -14.82 -10.61 -16.86
CA ASP A 423 -14.51 -10.57 -18.28
C ASP A 423 -14.50 -11.98 -18.87
N ALA A 424 -15.70 -12.49 -19.15
CA ALA A 424 -15.87 -13.82 -19.73
C ALA A 424 -15.13 -13.98 -21.07
N SER A 425 -14.93 -12.89 -21.83
CA SER A 425 -14.23 -12.92 -23.11
C SER A 425 -12.74 -13.22 -22.95
N ASN A 426 -12.15 -12.81 -21.82
CA ASN A 426 -10.76 -13.10 -21.45
C ASN A 426 -10.63 -14.26 -20.45
N GLY A 427 -11.68 -15.08 -20.31
CA GLY A 427 -11.66 -16.28 -19.47
C GLY A 427 -11.81 -16.01 -17.98
N LYS A 428 -12.30 -14.83 -17.58
CA LYS A 428 -12.61 -14.45 -16.20
C LYS A 428 -14.13 -14.32 -16.03
N PRO A 429 -14.89 -15.43 -15.91
CA PRO A 429 -16.35 -15.39 -15.96
C PRO A 429 -17.00 -14.81 -14.69
N LEU A 430 -16.29 -14.81 -13.56
CA LEU A 430 -16.75 -14.26 -12.29
C LEU A 430 -16.02 -12.95 -12.00
N THR A 431 -16.68 -12.05 -11.26
CA THR A 431 -15.99 -10.90 -10.66
C THR A 431 -15.03 -11.38 -9.57
N SER A 432 -14.06 -10.55 -9.18
CA SER A 432 -13.16 -10.84 -8.06
C SER A 432 -13.93 -11.19 -6.79
N ALA A 433 -14.96 -10.40 -6.46
CA ALA A 433 -15.82 -10.65 -5.30
C ALA A 433 -16.62 -11.96 -5.42
N GLN A 434 -17.18 -12.26 -6.58
CA GLN A 434 -17.92 -13.52 -6.80
C GLN A 434 -17.01 -14.75 -6.69
N TYR A 435 -15.80 -14.66 -7.23
CA TYR A 435 -14.82 -15.74 -7.13
C TYR A 435 -14.38 -15.95 -5.66
N ALA A 436 -14.09 -14.87 -4.94
CA ALA A 436 -13.78 -14.93 -3.50
C ALA A 436 -14.92 -15.58 -2.71
N ALA A 437 -16.17 -15.17 -2.93
CA ALA A 437 -17.35 -15.75 -2.30
C ALA A 437 -17.47 -17.26 -2.56
N ALA A 438 -17.25 -17.70 -3.80
CA ALA A 438 -17.27 -19.11 -4.17
C ALA A 438 -16.16 -19.92 -3.48
N TRP A 439 -14.95 -19.35 -3.40
CA TRP A 439 -13.83 -20.01 -2.74
C TRP A 439 -14.02 -20.10 -1.22
N LEU A 440 -14.40 -19.00 -0.56
CA LEU A 440 -14.74 -19.00 0.87
C LEU A 440 -15.84 -20.00 1.19
N THR A 441 -16.85 -20.12 0.33
CA THR A 441 -17.91 -21.12 0.48
C THR A 441 -17.37 -22.54 0.40
N GLN A 442 -16.43 -22.82 -0.50
CA GLN A 442 -15.79 -24.14 -0.59
C GLN A 442 -14.94 -24.44 0.66
N LEU A 443 -14.18 -23.45 1.14
CA LEU A 443 -13.36 -23.60 2.37
C LEU A 443 -14.24 -23.89 3.59
N ALA A 444 -15.39 -23.21 3.72
CA ALA A 444 -16.35 -23.46 4.80
C ALA A 444 -16.91 -24.89 4.74
N LYS A 445 -17.28 -25.37 3.55
CA LYS A 445 -17.74 -26.76 3.35
C LYS A 445 -16.66 -27.78 3.69
N ASP A 446 -15.41 -27.48 3.36
CA ASP A 446 -14.28 -28.35 3.66
C ASP A 446 -13.97 -28.39 5.17
N ALA A 447 -14.15 -27.26 5.86
CA ALA A 447 -14.08 -27.19 7.31
C ALA A 447 -15.20 -27.97 7.99
N GLU A 448 -16.46 -27.78 7.60
CA GLU A 448 -17.62 -28.54 8.11
C GLU A 448 -17.43 -30.05 7.91
N ALA A 449 -16.93 -30.45 6.75
CA ALA A 449 -16.66 -31.85 6.44
C ALA A 449 -15.43 -32.42 7.17
N GLY A 450 -14.73 -31.61 7.98
CA GLY A 450 -13.52 -32.01 8.70
C GLY A 450 -12.37 -32.43 7.78
N LYS A 451 -12.37 -32.00 6.51
CA LYS A 451 -11.35 -32.44 5.54
C LYS A 451 -9.96 -32.04 6.04
N PRO A 452 -8.96 -32.93 5.97
CA PRO A 452 -7.61 -32.56 6.36
C PRO A 452 -7.10 -31.43 5.47
N ILE A 453 -6.35 -30.52 6.06
CA ILE A 453 -5.69 -29.43 5.35
C ILE A 453 -4.57 -30.06 4.52
N LYS A 454 -4.78 -30.14 3.20
CA LYS A 454 -3.84 -30.79 2.27
C LYS A 454 -2.68 -29.84 1.98
N SER A 455 -1.73 -29.75 2.90
CA SER A 455 -0.42 -29.15 2.65
C SER A 455 0.61 -30.26 2.51
N ALA A 456 0.63 -30.91 1.34
CA ALA A 456 1.55 -32.01 1.06
C ALA A 456 3.03 -31.63 1.32
N GLU A 457 3.40 -30.36 1.14
CA GLU A 457 4.75 -29.88 1.39
C GLU A 457 5.01 -29.41 2.82
N VAL A 458 4.02 -28.86 3.54
CA VAL A 458 4.22 -28.40 4.94
C VAL A 458 4.29 -29.59 5.88
N GLN A 459 3.47 -30.62 5.68
CA GLN A 459 3.56 -31.85 6.46
C GLN A 459 4.85 -32.63 6.14
N GLN A 460 5.28 -32.67 4.87
CA GLN A 460 6.56 -33.30 4.53
C GLN A 460 7.77 -32.51 5.07
N LYS A 461 7.78 -31.18 4.98
CA LYS A 461 8.86 -30.35 5.57
C LYS A 461 8.88 -30.45 7.10
N ALA A 462 7.72 -30.43 7.77
CA ALA A 462 7.65 -30.61 9.22
C ALA A 462 8.06 -32.02 9.65
N LEU A 463 7.71 -33.07 8.89
CA LEU A 463 8.16 -34.44 9.11
C LEU A 463 9.67 -34.59 8.88
N LEU A 464 10.23 -33.96 7.84
CA LEU A 464 11.67 -33.96 7.58
C LEU A 464 12.44 -33.26 8.73
N VAL A 465 11.95 -32.11 9.19
CA VAL A 465 12.56 -31.36 10.31
C VAL A 465 12.48 -32.17 11.62
N ALA A 466 11.35 -32.81 11.92
CA ALA A 466 11.19 -33.66 13.10
C ALA A 466 12.08 -34.93 13.06
N GLN A 467 12.32 -35.50 11.87
CA GLN A 467 13.21 -36.66 11.70
C GLN A 467 14.70 -36.28 11.82
N THR A 468 15.08 -35.05 11.45
CA THR A 468 16.46 -34.57 11.62
C THR A 468 16.84 -34.22 13.07
N GLN A 469 15.86 -33.97 13.94
CA GLN A 469 16.13 -33.62 15.36
C GLN A 469 16.24 -34.83 16.30
N THR A 470 15.98 -36.05 15.83
CA THR A 470 15.98 -37.27 16.69
C THR A 470 17.22 -38.15 16.55
N VAL A 471 18.29 -37.70 15.87
CA VAL A 471 19.56 -38.44 15.83
C VAL A 471 20.74 -37.59 16.26
N ALA A 472 20.99 -37.58 17.57
CA ALA A 472 22.35 -37.63 18.11
C ALA A 472 22.31 -38.67 19.24
N PRO A 473 23.35 -39.53 19.38
CA PRO A 473 24.58 -39.00 19.96
C PRO A 473 25.91 -39.65 19.51
N THR A 474 26.98 -38.90 19.83
CA THR A 474 28.33 -39.35 20.24
C THR A 474 29.39 -39.83 19.22
N THR A 475 30.40 -38.94 19.06
CA THR A 475 31.86 -39.13 19.20
C THR A 475 32.73 -39.90 18.17
N THR A 476 33.82 -39.19 17.83
CA THR A 476 35.23 -39.62 17.64
C THR A 476 35.73 -40.22 16.31
N THR A 477 36.54 -39.40 15.64
CA THR A 477 37.95 -39.68 15.23
C THR A 477 38.25 -40.28 13.85
N SER A 478 39.25 -39.63 13.23
CA SER A 478 40.27 -40.08 12.25
C SER A 478 40.00 -40.03 10.74
N VAL A 479 40.85 -39.21 10.09
CA VAL A 479 41.31 -39.26 8.70
C VAL A 479 42.22 -40.50 8.52
N PRO A 480 42.27 -41.15 7.34
CA PRO A 480 43.44 -41.01 6.47
C PRO A 480 43.13 -40.93 4.96
N ALA A 481 44.18 -40.68 4.18
CA ALA A 481 44.16 -40.10 2.85
C ALA A 481 44.52 -41.07 1.70
N VAL A 482 44.44 -40.52 0.48
CA VAL A 482 45.17 -40.81 -0.78
C VAL A 482 44.65 -41.94 -1.70
N THR A 483 44.29 -41.60 -2.95
CA THR A 483 45.02 -41.96 -4.20
C THR A 483 44.31 -41.49 -5.49
N VAL A 484 45.11 -41.33 -6.54
CA VAL A 484 44.93 -40.47 -7.72
C VAL A 484 44.89 -41.33 -9.01
N SER A 485 43.86 -41.15 -9.86
CA SER A 485 43.79 -41.20 -11.37
C SER A 485 44.42 -42.38 -12.16
N PRO A 486 44.33 -42.51 -13.52
CA PRO A 486 43.52 -41.81 -14.55
C PRO A 486 42.90 -42.75 -15.65
N ALA A 487 41.98 -42.25 -16.49
CA ALA A 487 41.92 -42.51 -17.95
C ALA A 487 40.73 -41.77 -18.65
N ALA A 488 41.03 -41.13 -19.79
CA ALA A 488 40.12 -40.56 -20.79
C ALA A 488 40.45 -41.19 -22.18
N PRO A 489 39.91 -40.80 -23.37
CA PRO A 489 38.80 -39.88 -23.71
C PRO A 489 37.87 -40.30 -24.90
N ALA A 490 36.90 -39.41 -25.21
CA ALA A 490 36.33 -39.03 -26.53
C ALA A 490 35.08 -39.79 -27.10
N PRO A 491 34.25 -39.18 -28.00
CA PRO A 491 34.44 -37.89 -28.69
C PRO A 491 33.28 -36.87 -28.65
N ALA A 492 33.64 -35.64 -29.04
CA ALA A 492 32.81 -34.44 -29.18
C ALA A 492 31.85 -34.48 -30.38
N GLN A 493 30.71 -33.79 -30.25
CA GLN A 493 29.88 -33.35 -31.37
C GLN A 493 29.84 -31.82 -31.44
N ALA A 494 29.85 -31.33 -32.68
CA ALA A 494 30.18 -29.99 -33.10
C ALA A 494 29.10 -28.93 -32.77
N ALA A 495 29.56 -27.78 -32.30
CA ALA A 495 28.78 -26.54 -32.25
C ALA A 495 28.70 -25.91 -33.64
N VAL A 496 27.49 -25.55 -34.07
CA VAL A 496 27.21 -24.83 -35.31
C VAL A 496 27.33 -23.33 -35.05
N VAL A 497 28.16 -22.66 -35.84
CA VAL A 497 28.37 -21.21 -35.88
C VAL A 497 27.42 -20.59 -36.91
N PRO A 498 26.68 -19.51 -36.62
CA PRO A 498 26.14 -18.62 -37.64
C PRO A 498 27.11 -17.45 -37.93
N ALA A 499 27.26 -17.15 -39.22
CA ALA A 499 28.11 -16.10 -39.79
C ALA A 499 27.59 -14.67 -39.51
N PRO A 500 28.45 -13.62 -39.62
CA PRO A 500 28.12 -12.27 -39.16
C PRO A 500 27.24 -11.50 -40.15
N VAL A 501 26.29 -10.72 -39.60
CA VAL A 501 25.45 -9.79 -40.36
C VAL A 501 26.14 -8.43 -40.42
N GLU A 502 26.34 -7.96 -41.65
CA GLU A 502 26.93 -6.67 -42.02
C GLU A 502 25.95 -5.53 -41.68
N VAL A 503 26.33 -4.61 -40.79
CA VAL A 503 25.54 -3.40 -40.48
C VAL A 503 26.23 -2.19 -41.08
N VAL A 504 25.59 -1.61 -42.08
CA VAL A 504 25.96 -0.35 -42.72
C VAL A 504 25.60 0.83 -41.79
N PRO A 505 26.53 1.74 -41.44
CA PRO A 505 26.18 2.93 -40.67
C PRO A 505 25.64 4.03 -41.61
N ALA A 506 24.43 4.52 -41.32
CA ALA A 506 23.89 5.74 -41.92
C ALA A 506 24.37 6.99 -41.15
N PRO A 507 24.51 8.17 -41.80
CA PRO A 507 25.20 9.32 -41.24
C PRO A 507 24.31 10.11 -40.28
N ILE A 508 24.91 10.55 -39.17
CA ILE A 508 24.34 11.52 -38.23
C ILE A 508 24.73 12.92 -38.73
N GLU A 509 23.80 13.61 -39.38
CA GLU A 509 23.94 15.06 -39.63
C GLU A 509 23.51 15.83 -38.37
N GLY A 510 24.44 16.61 -37.84
CA GLY A 510 24.20 17.57 -36.77
C GLY A 510 23.45 18.79 -37.30
N ALA A 511 22.35 19.13 -36.62
CA ALA A 511 21.76 20.45 -36.67
C ALA A 511 21.81 21.04 -35.25
N ALA A 512 22.80 21.90 -35.01
CA ALA A 512 22.85 22.76 -33.84
C ALA A 512 21.72 23.80 -33.94
N VAL A 513 20.88 23.89 -32.91
CA VAL A 513 19.96 25.01 -32.70
C VAL A 513 20.56 25.85 -31.57
N PRO A 514 20.80 27.16 -31.76
CA PRO A 514 21.39 28.00 -30.71
C PRO A 514 20.32 28.31 -29.66
N VAL A 515 20.64 28.07 -28.40
CA VAL A 515 19.85 28.57 -27.26
C VAL A 515 20.62 29.74 -26.68
N ASP A 516 20.09 30.94 -26.87
CA ASP A 516 20.59 32.18 -26.27
C ASP A 516 20.59 32.07 -24.75
N GLY A 517 21.75 32.30 -24.15
CA GLY A 517 21.91 32.37 -22.70
C GLY A 517 21.28 33.64 -22.15
N VAL A 518 20.27 33.48 -21.30
CA VAL A 518 19.85 34.53 -20.36
C VAL A 518 20.44 34.19 -18.99
N ALA A 519 21.47 34.94 -18.61
CA ALA A 519 22.02 34.93 -17.27
C ALA A 519 21.00 35.51 -16.28
N VAL A 520 20.67 34.75 -15.23
CA VAL A 520 19.96 35.25 -14.06
C VAL A 520 20.99 35.49 -12.96
N PRO A 521 21.11 36.72 -12.40
CA PRO A 521 22.11 37.00 -11.38
C PRO A 521 21.67 36.42 -10.03
N VAL A 522 22.61 35.76 -9.37
CA VAL A 522 22.54 35.37 -7.96
C VAL A 522 23.01 36.58 -7.14
N GLU A 523 22.10 37.26 -6.45
CA GLU A 523 22.46 38.19 -5.38
C GLU A 523 22.23 37.51 -4.03
N GLY A 524 23.35 37.20 -3.37
CA GLY A 524 23.38 37.02 -1.93
C GLY A 524 23.32 38.39 -1.26
N ALA A 525 22.42 38.55 -0.29
CA ALA A 525 22.42 39.71 0.59
C ALA A 525 22.47 39.25 2.03
N ALA A 526 23.61 39.59 2.65
CA ALA A 526 23.87 39.45 4.07
C ALA A 526 22.89 40.30 4.91
N VAL A 527 22.59 39.78 6.10
CA VAL A 527 21.88 40.46 7.18
C VAL A 527 22.76 41.55 7.81
N PRO A 528 22.19 42.69 8.23
CA PRO A 528 22.75 43.43 9.35
C PRO A 528 21.75 43.62 10.51
N VAL A 529 22.31 43.67 11.72
CA VAL A 529 21.65 43.79 13.04
C VAL A 529 21.66 45.24 13.54
N GLU A 530 20.55 45.65 14.17
CA GLU A 530 20.23 46.73 15.15
C GLU A 530 20.62 48.22 14.96
N GLY A 531 19.64 49.11 15.28
CA GLY A 531 19.86 50.50 15.74
C GLY A 531 18.83 51.54 15.23
N ALA A 532 17.95 52.05 16.11
CA ALA A 532 16.83 53.02 15.90
C ALA A 532 17.23 54.45 15.39
N PRO A 533 16.31 55.45 15.20
CA PRO A 533 14.84 55.50 15.26
C PRO A 533 14.15 56.10 13.98
N VAL A 534 12.83 55.89 13.83
CA VAL A 534 12.02 56.42 12.72
C VAL A 534 11.40 57.78 13.07
N VAL A 535 11.60 58.76 12.19
CA VAL A 535 11.00 60.11 12.24
C VAL A 535 9.68 60.13 11.48
N THR A 536 8.67 60.70 12.13
CA THR A 536 7.30 60.95 11.67
C THR A 536 7.24 61.99 10.55
N THR A 537 6.34 61.82 9.57
CA THR A 537 5.74 62.97 8.87
C THR A 537 4.33 62.63 8.40
N GLU A 538 3.43 63.58 8.63
CA GLU A 538 1.97 63.47 8.57
C GLU A 538 1.38 63.59 7.15
N THR A 539 0.32 62.80 6.96
CA THR A 539 -0.96 62.95 6.22
C THR A 539 -1.30 64.24 5.43
N PRO A 540 -2.19 64.17 4.41
CA PRO A 540 -3.63 64.39 4.69
C PRO A 540 -4.64 63.47 3.96
N VAL A 541 -5.89 63.54 4.42
CA VAL A 541 -6.99 62.54 4.38
C VAL A 541 -8.21 63.01 3.54
N ALA A 542 -8.97 62.01 3.04
CA ALA A 542 -10.44 61.94 2.77
C ALA A 542 -11.07 62.60 1.51
N PRO A 543 -12.28 62.17 1.05
CA PRO A 543 -13.27 61.29 1.73
C PRO A 543 -13.88 60.13 0.89
N SER A 544 -14.40 59.11 1.59
CA SER A 544 -15.37 58.14 1.07
C SER A 544 -16.65 58.20 1.92
N THR A 545 -17.79 58.40 1.26
CA THR A 545 -19.12 58.53 1.87
C THR A 545 -19.81 57.19 2.06
N THR A 546 -20.38 57.02 3.25
CA THR A 546 -21.28 55.95 3.72
C THR A 546 -22.65 55.98 3.04
N ALA A 547 -23.23 54.81 2.73
CA ALA A 547 -24.68 54.62 2.64
C ALA A 547 -25.08 53.19 3.06
N ALA A 548 -26.07 53.11 3.95
CA ALA A 548 -26.67 51.91 4.53
C ALA A 548 -28.03 51.60 3.84
N PRO A 549 -28.74 50.50 4.18
CA PRO A 549 -29.50 49.68 3.23
C PRO A 549 -31.00 50.05 3.09
N ALA A 550 -31.60 49.63 1.96
CA ALA A 550 -33.04 49.70 1.73
C ALA A 550 -33.64 48.28 1.62
N THR A 551 -34.67 48.05 2.43
CA THR A 551 -35.59 46.90 2.43
C THR A 551 -36.68 47.09 1.39
N THR A 552 -37.18 46.02 0.76
CA THR A 552 -38.52 46.04 0.13
C THR A 552 -39.17 44.66 0.16
N ALA A 553 -40.46 44.68 0.51
CA ALA A 553 -41.35 43.56 0.81
C ALA A 553 -41.88 42.82 -0.42
N VAL A 554 -42.28 41.56 -0.21
CA VAL A 554 -42.99 40.70 -1.18
C VAL A 554 -44.47 40.63 -0.81
N ALA A 555 -45.35 40.77 -1.81
CA ALA A 555 -46.79 40.52 -1.73
C ALA A 555 -47.16 39.24 -2.52
N PRO A 556 -48.25 38.53 -2.18
CA PRO A 556 -48.55 37.19 -2.70
C PRO A 556 -49.44 37.24 -3.96
N THR A 557 -49.38 36.20 -4.80
CA THR A 557 -50.37 35.98 -5.88
C THR A 557 -50.71 34.51 -6.03
N THR A 558 -51.99 34.27 -6.27
CA THR A 558 -52.77 33.05 -6.16
C THR A 558 -52.75 32.18 -7.44
N THR A 559 -52.84 30.87 -7.21
CA THR A 559 -53.28 29.70 -8.00
C THR A 559 -54.03 29.90 -9.33
N VAL A 560 -53.69 29.11 -10.38
CA VAL A 560 -54.64 28.31 -11.22
C VAL A 560 -53.94 27.08 -11.85
N LEU A 561 -54.61 25.92 -11.79
CA LEU A 561 -54.29 24.61 -12.41
C LEU A 561 -54.43 24.60 -13.96
N PRO A 562 -53.97 23.54 -14.65
CA PRO A 562 -54.95 22.80 -15.44
C PRO A 562 -54.80 21.28 -15.42
N THR A 563 -55.96 20.63 -15.44
CA THR A 563 -56.23 19.21 -15.70
C THR A 563 -56.17 18.91 -17.20
N ARG A 564 -55.47 17.84 -17.61
CA ARG A 564 -56.06 16.53 -17.91
C ARG A 564 -54.97 15.49 -18.16
#